data_AF-A0A2E7J8D1-F1
#
_entry.id   AF-A0A2E7J8D1-F1
#
_cell.length_a   1.000
_cell.length_b   1.000
_cell.length_c   1.000
_cell.angle_alpha   90.00
_cell.angle_beta   90.00
_cell.angle_gamma   90.00
#
_symmetry.space_group_name_H-M   'P 1'
#
loop_
_entity.id
_entity.type
_entity.pdbx_description
1 polymer ?
#
loop_
_entity_poly.entity_id
_entity_poly.type
_entity_poly.pdbx_seq_one_letter_code
_entity_poly.pdbx_strand_id
1 'polypeptide(L)'
;MSKLPTPDLNDQADNCLLIARGDDVSPHWLVYEVHRDFLSAPRTFAVFRLWSEYDFDWLGDEFTEGLQCISAADQHWRISLPRLRFECWGELEFIQTCYGAASASEALVRALTPD
;
A
#
# COMPACT_ATOMS: atom_id res chain seq x y z
N MET A 1 -4.65 -13.46 13.04
CA MET A 1 -4.17 -12.54 11.99
C MET A 1 -4.42 -11.12 12.46
N SER A 2 -3.38 -10.29 12.59
CA SER A 2 -3.58 -8.86 12.84
C SER A 2 -4.36 -8.26 11.68
N LYS A 3 -5.37 -7.45 11.97
CA LYS A 3 -6.15 -6.77 10.94
C LYS A 3 -5.25 -5.72 10.27
N LEU A 4 -5.10 -5.79 8.95
CA LEU A 4 -4.37 -4.77 8.19
C LEU A 4 -5.03 -3.40 8.37
N PRO A 5 -4.28 -2.28 8.35
CA PRO A 5 -4.86 -0.93 8.34
C PRO A 5 -5.85 -0.78 7.19
N THR A 6 -7.07 -0.35 7.50
CA THR A 6 -8.11 -0.10 6.48
C THR A 6 -7.76 1.15 5.68
N PRO A 7 -7.66 1.08 4.34
CA PRO A 7 -7.38 2.26 3.52
C PRO A 7 -8.53 3.29 3.59
N ASP A 8 -8.18 4.57 3.49
CA ASP A 8 -9.13 5.64 3.20
C ASP A 8 -9.55 5.53 1.73
N LEU A 9 -10.86 5.36 1.50
CA LEU A 9 -11.44 5.15 0.18
C LEU A 9 -11.96 6.44 -0.45
N ASN A 10 -11.70 7.60 0.16
CA ASN A 10 -11.98 8.88 -0.47
C ASN A 10 -11.20 9.04 -1.79
N ASP A 11 -11.83 9.58 -2.84
CA ASP A 11 -11.18 9.78 -4.16
C ASP A 11 -9.93 10.68 -4.12
N GLN A 12 -9.79 11.48 -3.05
CA GLN A 12 -8.64 12.32 -2.78
C GLN A 12 -7.59 11.68 -1.87
N ALA A 13 -7.86 10.48 -1.35
CA ALA A 13 -6.89 9.75 -0.53
C ALA A 13 -5.64 9.48 -1.36
N ASP A 14 -4.48 9.69 -0.74
CA ASP A 14 -3.20 9.59 -1.42
C ASP A 14 -2.59 8.21 -1.22
N ASN A 15 -1.94 7.73 -2.26
CA ASN A 15 -1.30 6.43 -2.27
C ASN A 15 -0.16 6.43 -3.29
N CYS A 16 0.86 5.61 -3.07
CA CYS A 16 1.91 5.38 -4.06
C CYS A 16 2.39 3.93 -4.05
N LEU A 17 2.85 3.47 -5.21
CA LEU A 17 3.55 2.22 -5.37
C LEU A 17 4.93 2.50 -5.96
N LEU A 18 5.97 2.08 -5.25
CA LEU A 18 7.32 2.03 -5.80
C LEU A 18 7.56 0.62 -6.33
N ILE A 19 7.72 0.51 -7.65
CA ILE A 19 8.07 -0.75 -8.30
C ILE A 19 9.59 -0.86 -8.36
N ALA A 20 10.14 -1.84 -7.65
CA ALA A 20 11.57 -2.18 -7.63
C ALA A 20 11.80 -3.56 -8.28
N ARG A 21 12.85 -4.29 -7.88
CA ARG A 21 13.12 -5.64 -8.41
C ARG A 21 12.20 -6.71 -7.83
N GLY A 22 11.64 -6.47 -6.64
CA GLY A 22 10.73 -7.39 -5.97
C GLY A 22 11.39 -8.51 -5.17
N ASP A 23 12.73 -8.49 -5.07
CA ASP A 23 13.54 -9.47 -4.34
C ASP A 23 13.81 -9.08 -2.89
N ASP A 24 14.52 -9.95 -2.16
CA ASP A 24 14.89 -9.79 -0.75
C ASP A 24 15.76 -8.54 -0.49
N VAL A 25 16.51 -8.10 -1.50
CA VAL A 25 17.35 -6.91 -1.43
C VAL A 25 16.58 -5.63 -1.78
N SER A 26 15.60 -5.71 -2.69
CA SER A 26 14.90 -4.55 -3.24
C SER A 26 13.41 -4.84 -3.49
N PRO A 27 12.60 -4.92 -2.42
CA PRO A 27 11.17 -5.18 -2.52
C PRO A 27 10.42 -3.99 -3.13
N HIS A 28 9.21 -4.27 -3.64
CA HIS A 28 8.26 -3.21 -3.97
C HIS A 28 7.70 -2.58 -2.68
N TRP A 29 7.21 -1.35 -2.78
CA TRP A 29 6.63 -0.64 -1.63
C TRP A 29 5.26 -0.07 -1.96
N LEU A 30 4.27 -0.47 -1.16
CA LEU A 30 2.91 0.05 -1.25
C LEU A 30 2.67 0.97 -0.05
N VAL A 31 2.23 2.19 -0.32
CA VAL A 31 1.84 3.16 0.72
C VAL A 31 0.46 3.71 0.40
N TYR A 32 -0.40 3.74 1.41
CA TYR A 32 -1.74 4.29 1.26
C TYR A 32 -2.20 5.03 2.51
N GLU A 33 -3.01 6.05 2.31
CA GLU A 33 -3.64 6.79 3.39
C GLU A 33 -4.68 5.93 4.11
N VAL A 34 -4.67 5.98 5.44
CA VAL A 34 -5.56 5.22 6.34
C VAL A 34 -6.60 6.15 6.95
N HIS A 35 -6.23 7.41 7.14
CA HIS A 35 -7.10 8.40 7.77
C HIS A 35 -6.64 9.83 7.42
N ARG A 36 -7.62 10.66 7.09
CA ARG A 36 -7.49 12.12 6.93
C ARG A 36 -8.41 12.83 7.90
N ASP A 37 -7.85 13.64 8.81
CA ASP A 37 -8.67 14.51 9.66
C ASP A 37 -9.14 15.76 8.88
N PHE A 38 -10.37 16.19 9.12
CA PHE A 38 -11.11 17.20 8.34
C PHE A 38 -10.47 18.61 8.40
N LEU A 39 -9.59 18.86 9.37
CA LEU A 39 -9.01 20.18 9.67
C LEU A 39 -7.55 20.39 9.24
N SER A 40 -7.03 19.56 8.33
CA SER A 40 -5.64 19.58 7.80
C SER A 40 -4.57 19.11 8.80
N ALA A 41 -3.91 18.00 8.44
CA ALA A 41 -2.79 17.35 9.14
C ALA A 41 -3.03 17.02 10.65
N PRO A 42 -2.82 15.76 11.06
CA PRO A 42 -1.89 14.81 10.45
C PRO A 42 -2.60 13.76 9.61
N ARG A 43 -2.19 13.63 8.35
CA ARG A 43 -2.54 12.46 7.55
C ARG A 43 -1.81 11.25 8.11
N THR A 44 -2.41 10.08 7.98
CA THR A 44 -1.85 8.83 8.46
C THR A 44 -1.73 7.86 7.31
N PHE A 45 -0.54 7.31 7.10
CA PHE A 45 -0.25 6.39 6.01
C PHE A 45 0.20 5.04 6.54
N ALA A 46 -0.26 3.95 5.92
CA ALA A 46 0.28 2.63 6.15
C ALA A 46 1.33 2.32 5.09
N VAL A 47 2.47 1.78 5.53
CA VAL A 47 3.59 1.43 4.66
C VAL A 47 3.76 -0.09 4.65
N PHE A 48 3.84 -0.65 3.46
CA PHE A 48 3.99 -2.08 3.21
C PHE A 48 5.17 -2.37 2.32
N ARG A 49 5.82 -3.51 2.59
CA ARG A 49 6.72 -4.19 1.65
C ARG A 49 5.97 -5.27 0.91
N LEU A 50 6.30 -5.42 -0.36
CA LEU A 50 5.81 -6.50 -1.21
C LEU A 50 7.01 -7.18 -1.89
N TRP A 51 7.20 -8.48 -1.60
CA TRP A 51 8.16 -9.33 -2.30
C TRP A 51 7.43 -10.13 -3.36
N SER A 52 7.71 -9.83 -4.62
CA SER A 52 7.06 -10.42 -5.80
C SER A 52 8.04 -10.38 -6.96
N GLU A 53 8.41 -11.54 -7.49
CA GLU A 53 9.17 -11.61 -8.76
C GLU A 53 8.24 -11.58 -9.99
N TYR A 54 6.92 -11.56 -9.76
CA TYR A 54 5.90 -11.55 -10.81
C TYR A 54 5.52 -10.13 -11.22
N ASP A 55 5.10 -10.00 -12.48
CA ASP A 55 4.50 -8.77 -12.99
C ASP A 55 3.15 -8.47 -12.31
N PHE A 56 2.77 -7.20 -12.35
CA PHE A 56 1.51 -6.71 -11.80
C PHE A 56 0.41 -6.72 -12.85
N ASP A 57 -0.74 -7.30 -12.49
CA ASP A 57 -1.93 -7.29 -13.32
C ASP A 57 -2.77 -6.06 -12.99
N TRP A 58 -2.63 -5.02 -13.82
CA TRP A 58 -3.33 -3.75 -13.62
C TRP A 58 -4.83 -3.87 -13.90
N LEU A 59 -5.64 -3.44 -12.93
CA LEU A 59 -7.09 -3.54 -13.00
C LEU A 59 -7.71 -2.24 -13.55
N GLY A 60 -8.84 -2.37 -14.23
CA GLY A 60 -9.65 -1.25 -14.69
C GLY A 60 -10.51 -0.65 -13.57
N ASP A 61 -11.75 -0.27 -13.90
CA ASP A 61 -12.70 0.30 -12.95
C ASP A 61 -13.54 -0.74 -12.20
N GLU A 62 -13.22 -2.03 -12.34
CA GLU A 62 -13.87 -3.09 -11.57
C GLU A 62 -13.54 -2.93 -10.07
N PHE A 63 -14.57 -2.60 -9.29
CA PHE A 63 -14.41 -2.12 -7.93
C PHE A 63 -14.51 -3.26 -6.90
N THR A 64 -13.41 -3.45 -6.18
CA THR A 64 -13.37 -4.10 -4.86
C THR A 64 -12.68 -3.11 -3.92
N GLU A 65 -12.98 -3.12 -2.62
CA GLU A 65 -12.43 -2.11 -1.71
C GLU A 65 -11.22 -2.64 -0.93
N GLY A 66 -10.10 -1.93 -1.02
CA GLY A 66 -8.94 -2.10 -0.16
C GLY A 66 -8.01 -3.26 -0.53
N LEU A 67 -7.39 -3.85 0.49
CA LEU A 67 -6.41 -4.93 0.33
C LEU A 67 -7.07 -6.27 0.65
N GLN A 68 -7.18 -7.13 -0.35
CA GLN A 68 -7.82 -8.43 -0.22
C GLN A 68 -6.83 -9.55 -0.56
N CYS A 69 -6.64 -10.50 0.35
CA CYS A 69 -5.98 -11.77 0.02
C CYS A 69 -7.00 -12.67 -0.69
N ILE A 70 -6.78 -12.93 -1.98
CA ILE A 70 -7.65 -13.77 -2.81
C ILE A 70 -7.32 -15.26 -2.56
N SER A 71 -6.03 -15.59 -2.52
CA SER A 71 -5.53 -16.92 -2.21
C SER A 71 -4.30 -16.82 -1.31
N ALA A 72 -4.41 -17.30 -0.07
CA ALA A 72 -3.26 -17.36 0.85
C ALA A 72 -2.23 -18.42 0.43
N ALA A 73 -2.67 -19.47 -0.28
CA ALA A 73 -1.79 -20.53 -0.77
C ALA A 73 -0.86 -20.03 -1.87
N ASP A 74 -1.39 -19.18 -2.76
CA ASP A 74 -0.65 -18.61 -3.90
C ASP A 74 -0.08 -17.22 -3.59
N GLN A 75 -0.27 -16.74 -2.36
CA GLN A 75 0.05 -15.38 -1.94
C GLN A 75 -0.51 -14.32 -2.91
N HIS A 76 -1.74 -14.55 -3.37
CA HIS A 76 -2.40 -13.71 -4.36
C HIS A 76 -3.19 -12.60 -3.66
N TRP A 77 -2.88 -11.36 -4.01
CA TRP A 77 -3.50 -10.17 -3.46
C TRP A 77 -4.18 -9.36 -4.56
N ARG A 78 -5.35 -8.83 -4.23
CA ARG A 78 -6.01 -7.78 -4.97
C ARG A 78 -5.90 -6.49 -4.17
N ILE A 79 -5.30 -5.48 -4.77
CA ILE A 79 -5.09 -4.17 -4.19
C ILE A 79 -5.97 -3.18 -4.95
N SER A 80 -6.94 -2.61 -4.26
CA SER A 80 -7.89 -1.68 -4.85
C SER A 80 -7.99 -0.42 -4.01
N LEU A 81 -7.19 0.57 -4.39
CA LEU A 81 -7.13 1.90 -3.80
C LEU A 81 -7.73 2.93 -4.77
N PRO A 82 -8.08 4.14 -4.30
CA PRO A 82 -8.76 5.14 -5.12
C PRO A 82 -8.08 5.45 -6.46
N ARG A 83 -6.73 5.45 -6.50
CA ARG A 83 -5.94 5.80 -7.69
C ARG A 83 -5.00 4.69 -8.15
N LEU A 84 -5.10 3.50 -7.56
CA LEU A 84 -4.17 2.41 -7.82
C LEU A 84 -4.87 1.08 -7.62
N ARG A 85 -5.01 0.32 -8.71
CA ARG A 85 -5.70 -0.97 -8.70
C ARG A 85 -4.91 -2.00 -9.47
N PHE A 86 -4.57 -3.09 -8.81
CA PHE A 86 -3.80 -4.18 -9.40
C PHE A 86 -3.97 -5.48 -8.62
N GLU A 87 -3.62 -6.59 -9.25
CA GLU A 87 -3.34 -7.85 -8.58
C GLU A 87 -1.84 -8.15 -8.59
N CYS A 88 -1.39 -8.83 -7.55
CA CYS A 88 -0.01 -9.29 -7.44
C CYS A 88 0.08 -10.63 -6.72
N TRP A 89 1.21 -11.31 -6.91
CA TRP A 89 1.55 -12.56 -6.25
C TRP A 89 2.81 -12.37 -5.44
N GLY A 90 2.73 -12.60 -4.15
CA GLY A 90 3.86 -12.41 -3.27
C GLY A 90 3.48 -12.07 -1.84
N GLU A 91 4.52 -12.00 -1.01
CA GLU A 91 4.36 -11.74 0.40
C GLU A 91 4.19 -10.24 0.63
N LEU A 92 3.10 -9.88 1.32
CA LEU A 92 2.79 -8.50 1.68
C LEU A 92 2.96 -8.33 3.19
N GLU A 93 3.95 -7.56 3.61
CA GLU A 93 4.25 -7.28 5.01
C GLU A 93 3.91 -5.83 5.36
N PHE A 94 3.16 -5.65 6.44
CA PHE A 94 2.95 -4.35 7.06
C PHE A 94 4.19 -3.94 7.86
N ILE A 95 4.76 -2.79 7.53
CA ILE A 95 5.97 -2.29 8.19
C ILE A 95 5.62 -1.37 9.34
N GLN A 96 4.87 -0.30 9.04
CA GLN A 96 4.52 0.71 10.03
C GLN A 96 3.40 1.63 9.57
N THR A 97 2.85 2.36 10.54
CA THR A 97 1.98 3.51 10.31
C THR A 97 2.80 4.80 10.47
N CYS A 98 2.82 5.63 9.43
CA CYS A 98 3.48 6.94 9.44
C CYS A 98 2.47 8.05 9.71
N TYR A 99 2.61 8.72 10.84
CA TYR A 99 1.76 9.84 11.25
C TYR A 99 2.37 11.19 10.83
N GLY A 100 1.53 12.09 10.32
CA GLY A 100 1.92 13.47 10.03
C GLY A 100 2.83 13.65 8.82
N ALA A 101 2.85 12.69 7.90
CA ALA A 101 3.38 12.93 6.56
C ALA A 101 2.37 13.76 5.75
N ALA A 102 2.85 14.61 4.84
CA ALA A 102 2.02 15.38 3.94
C ALA A 102 1.53 14.57 2.74
N SER A 103 2.24 13.49 2.37
CA SER A 103 1.91 12.62 1.22
C SER A 103 2.37 11.17 1.43
N ALA A 104 1.86 10.27 0.58
CA ALA A 104 2.27 8.86 0.58
C ALA A 104 3.77 8.70 0.24
N SER A 105 4.29 9.51 -0.70
CA SER A 105 5.72 9.49 -1.05
C SER A 105 6.60 9.97 0.07
N GLU A 106 6.19 11.00 0.82
CA GLU A 106 6.93 11.44 2.01
C GLU A 106 6.91 10.37 3.11
N ALA A 107 5.77 9.71 3.33
CA ALA A 107 5.67 8.60 4.27
C ALA A 107 6.60 7.44 3.87
N LEU A 108 6.73 7.14 2.57
CA LEU A 108 7.68 6.17 2.06
C LEU A 108 9.12 6.60 2.35
N VAL A 109 9.49 7.85 2.03
CA VAL A 109 10.85 8.35 2.29
C VAL A 109 11.21 8.21 3.77
N ARG A 110 10.34 8.67 4.68
CA ARG A 110 10.54 8.53 6.13
C ARG A 110 10.70 7.07 6.57
N ALA A 111 9.99 6.13 5.93
CA ALA A 111 10.14 4.70 6.22
C ALA A 111 11.47 4.10 5.72
N LEU A 112 12.03 4.67 4.67
CA LEU A 112 13.30 4.22 4.06
C LEU A 112 14.53 4.90 4.68
N THR A 113 14.36 6.08 5.30
CA THR A 113 15.42 6.79 6.04
C THR A 113 15.13 6.71 7.55
N PRO A 114 15.51 5.61 8.22
CA PRO A 114 15.50 5.60 9.68
C PRO A 114 16.50 6.63 10.21
N ASP A 115 16.12 7.30 11.31
CA ASP A 115 16.98 8.26 12.04
C ASP A 115 18.32 7.64 12.47
#